data_AF-A0A924CXV5-F1
#
_entry.id   AF-A0A924CXV5-F1
#
_cell.length_a   1.000
_cell.length_b   1.000
_cell.length_c   1.000
_cell.angle_alpha   90.00
_cell.angle_beta   90.00
_cell.angle_gamma   90.00
#
_symmetry.space_group_name_H-M   'P 1'
#
loop_
_entity.id
_entity.type
_entity.pdbx_description
1 polymer ?
#
loop_
_entity_poly.entity_id
_entity_poly.type
_entity_poly.pdbx_seq_one_letter_code
_entity_poly.pdbx_strand_id
1 'polypeptide(L)'
;MRSEIIARAQNWQARENTISLFSDEKKRALLGVVVNENARRAAMVMPPQVSAPNFAPAVDWRNRGGNHVTPPKDQGGCGSCVSFCTTGLVESMASIELGQKLDLAEADLHFCSSHGANCGGWWPDQALDQVKARGIPDEAAFPYGTAFTGAGGAPVCKVVPDRDARAVKIGSFGALASVTDRKNHLSNIGPCSAVLEVYDDFFSYASGVYSHVSGGLAGLHCVLVIGYSEAEQCWICKNSWSPGWGDGGYFKIRYGQCKIDTDFPFHWARQVAIPGRKWHGWEDLGGIITSRPQAVSWAANRIDVVARGTDSAVWHRWWDGAAWRGWESLGGFIHGAPAICSWASGRLDIFAVGGDHRLYHKWFQGGWSGWESLGGFLTSEPAAVSWGNNRIDVFARGGDNAMWHLWWDGAWHGWESLGGGLSSGPAVASWAPNRLDTFVRGNDMALWHKWWDGAAWRGWESLGGVLTDAPAAESWGPNRIDVFYPGQNFHMWHKWWDGAHWSGEEDLGGVLSSGVGTSSWAANRLDTFVMGTDSHMYHKWFD
;
A
#
# COMPACT_ATOMS: atom_id res chain seq x y z
N MET A 1 4.67 -19.90 -38.63
CA MET A 1 4.75 -19.43 -37.23
C MET A 1 3.71 -20.09 -36.30
N ARG A 2 2.41 -19.72 -36.28
CA ARG A 2 1.45 -20.30 -35.29
C ARG A 2 1.31 -21.84 -35.39
N SER A 3 1.25 -22.39 -36.60
CA SER A 3 1.21 -23.84 -36.84
C SER A 3 2.50 -24.56 -36.42
N GLU A 4 3.66 -23.89 -36.52
CA GLU A 4 4.96 -24.44 -36.09
C GLU A 4 5.13 -24.41 -34.57
N ILE A 5 4.65 -23.35 -33.91
CA ILE A 5 4.62 -23.24 -32.45
C ILE A 5 3.70 -24.31 -31.86
N ILE A 6 2.47 -24.47 -32.38
CA ILE A 6 1.53 -25.50 -31.89
C ILE A 6 2.12 -26.91 -32.03
N ALA A 7 2.96 -27.16 -33.05
CA ALA A 7 3.57 -28.46 -33.27
C ALA A 7 4.84 -28.73 -32.41
N ARG A 8 5.47 -27.70 -31.83
CA ARG A 8 6.82 -27.81 -31.23
C ARG A 8 6.97 -27.19 -29.84
N ALA A 9 6.10 -26.25 -29.45
CA ALA A 9 6.09 -25.65 -28.13
C ALA A 9 5.43 -26.60 -27.14
N GLN A 10 6.24 -27.25 -26.30
CA GLN A 10 5.73 -28.22 -25.33
C GLN A 10 5.16 -27.58 -24.06
N ASN A 11 5.55 -26.34 -23.74
CA ASN A 11 5.31 -25.75 -22.42
C ASN A 11 4.74 -24.31 -22.45
N TRP A 12 4.47 -23.75 -23.62
CA TRP A 12 3.91 -22.40 -23.75
C TRP A 12 2.95 -22.29 -24.94
N GLN A 13 2.06 -21.29 -24.87
CA GLN A 13 1.04 -21.05 -25.88
C GLN A 13 1.23 -19.70 -26.55
N ALA A 14 1.02 -19.68 -27.87
CA ALA A 14 0.98 -18.45 -28.65
C ALA A 14 -0.46 -18.01 -28.92
N ARG A 15 -0.71 -16.71 -28.85
CA ARG A 15 -1.96 -16.05 -29.20
C ARG A 15 -1.67 -14.83 -30.06
N GLU A 16 -2.47 -14.67 -31.11
CA GLU A 16 -2.49 -13.42 -31.85
C GLU A 16 -3.01 -12.29 -30.95
N ASN A 17 -2.25 -11.22 -30.86
CA ASN A 17 -2.51 -10.08 -30.01
C ASN A 17 -2.06 -8.79 -30.74
N THR A 18 -2.35 -7.64 -30.13
CA THR A 18 -2.02 -6.32 -30.72
C THR A 18 -0.55 -6.20 -31.14
N ILE A 19 0.37 -6.71 -30.31
CA ILE A 19 1.82 -6.64 -30.57
C ILE A 19 2.24 -7.65 -31.66
N SER A 20 1.70 -8.87 -31.65
CA SER A 20 2.04 -9.86 -32.69
C SER A 20 1.64 -9.40 -34.09
N LEU A 21 0.60 -8.55 -34.18
CA LEU A 21 0.07 -7.96 -35.41
C LEU A 21 0.83 -6.71 -35.88
N PHE A 22 1.76 -6.18 -35.08
CA PHE A 22 2.60 -5.06 -35.51
C PHE A 22 3.51 -5.46 -36.68
N SER A 23 3.75 -4.49 -37.57
CA SER A 23 4.82 -4.55 -38.56
C SER A 23 6.17 -4.72 -37.87
N ASP A 24 7.15 -5.32 -38.56
CA ASP A 24 8.49 -5.55 -38.02
C ASP A 24 9.18 -4.28 -37.50
N GLU A 25 8.96 -3.14 -38.17
CA GLU A 25 9.46 -1.83 -37.73
C GLU A 25 8.91 -1.46 -36.34
N LYS A 26 7.58 -1.49 -36.18
CA LYS A 26 6.91 -1.26 -34.89
C LYS A 26 7.33 -2.25 -33.81
N LYS A 27 7.53 -3.53 -34.16
CA LYS A 27 8.04 -4.55 -33.21
C LYS A 27 9.44 -4.20 -32.73
N ARG A 28 10.34 -3.83 -33.65
CA ARG A 28 11.71 -3.42 -33.32
C ARG A 28 11.75 -2.12 -32.51
N ALA A 29 10.82 -1.19 -32.75
CA ALA A 29 10.72 0.05 -31.98
C ALA A 29 10.45 -0.18 -30.48
N LEU A 30 9.90 -1.34 -30.08
CA LEU A 30 9.71 -1.71 -28.68
C LEU A 30 11.01 -2.15 -27.98
N LEU A 31 12.02 -2.53 -28.77
CA LEU A 31 13.25 -3.21 -28.33
C LEU A 31 14.39 -2.20 -28.17
N GLY A 32 14.40 -1.49 -27.04
CA GLY A 32 15.25 -0.34 -26.83
C GLY A 32 16.58 -0.59 -26.13
N VAL A 33 16.98 -1.83 -25.84
CA VAL A 33 18.25 -2.04 -25.13
C VAL A 33 19.43 -1.76 -26.05
N VAL A 34 20.30 -0.83 -25.63
CA VAL A 34 21.60 -0.55 -26.27
C VAL A 34 22.70 -1.16 -25.40
N VAL A 35 23.43 -2.14 -25.93
CA VAL A 35 24.42 -2.90 -25.16
C VAL A 35 25.66 -2.05 -24.86
N ASN A 36 25.99 -1.94 -23.57
CA ASN A 36 27.31 -1.52 -23.13
C ASN A 36 28.21 -2.75 -22.94
N GLU A 37 28.98 -3.12 -23.96
CA GLU A 37 29.81 -4.33 -23.94
C GLU A 37 30.83 -4.35 -22.81
N ASN A 38 31.39 -3.20 -22.44
CA ASN A 38 32.35 -3.12 -21.35
C ASN A 38 31.68 -3.42 -20.00
N ALA A 39 30.53 -2.81 -19.72
CA ALA A 39 29.77 -3.06 -18.49
C ALA A 39 29.26 -4.50 -18.43
N ARG A 40 28.71 -5.01 -19.54
CA ARG A 40 28.26 -6.40 -19.66
C ARG A 40 29.39 -7.39 -19.35
N ARG A 41 30.55 -7.24 -19.99
CA ARG A 41 31.70 -8.13 -19.76
C ARG A 41 32.24 -8.02 -18.34
N ALA A 42 32.34 -6.81 -17.81
CA ALA A 42 32.79 -6.59 -16.43
C ALA A 42 31.89 -7.34 -15.44
N ALA A 43 30.57 -7.24 -15.59
CA ALA A 43 29.60 -7.93 -14.74
C ALA A 43 29.69 -9.46 -14.87
N MET A 44 29.81 -9.98 -16.09
CA MET A 44 29.80 -11.42 -16.36
C MET A 44 31.09 -12.16 -15.97
N VAL A 45 32.18 -11.44 -15.70
CA VAL A 45 33.46 -12.00 -15.24
C VAL A 45 33.65 -11.84 -13.72
N MET A 46 32.72 -11.17 -13.02
CA MET A 46 32.81 -11.02 -11.56
C MET A 46 32.67 -12.39 -10.86
N PRO A 47 33.49 -12.66 -9.82
CA PRO A 47 33.31 -13.87 -9.02
C PRO A 47 31.95 -13.85 -8.29
N PRO A 48 31.34 -15.03 -8.05
CA PRO A 48 30.07 -15.13 -7.34
C PRO A 48 30.13 -14.39 -5.99
N GLN A 49 29.09 -13.62 -5.68
CA GLN A 49 29.03 -12.85 -4.44
C GLN A 49 28.75 -13.75 -3.22
N VAL A 50 28.06 -14.87 -3.42
CA VAL A 50 27.72 -15.83 -2.34
C VAL A 50 28.10 -17.25 -2.75
N SER A 51 28.81 -17.99 -1.88
CA SER A 51 29.30 -19.35 -2.17
C SER A 51 28.30 -20.48 -1.85
N ALA A 52 27.26 -20.23 -1.04
CA ALA A 52 26.26 -21.23 -0.66
C ALA A 52 24.85 -20.90 -1.20
N PRO A 53 24.12 -21.88 -1.77
CA PRO A 53 22.69 -21.74 -2.08
C PRO A 53 21.89 -21.46 -0.81
N ASN A 54 21.21 -20.32 -0.76
CA ASN A 54 20.29 -19.94 0.32
C ASN A 54 19.05 -19.26 -0.29
N PHE A 55 18.31 -20.04 -1.07
CA PHE A 55 17.16 -19.54 -1.82
C PHE A 55 15.98 -20.51 -1.73
N ALA A 56 14.76 -19.97 -1.77
CA ALA A 56 13.51 -20.75 -1.69
C ALA A 56 13.27 -21.57 -2.99
N PRO A 57 12.44 -22.63 -2.96
CA PRO A 57 12.13 -23.41 -4.16
C PRO A 57 11.32 -22.62 -5.22
N ALA A 58 10.63 -21.56 -4.81
CA ALA A 58 9.97 -20.63 -5.72
C ALA A 58 9.82 -19.26 -5.04
N VAL A 59 9.83 -18.20 -5.85
CA VAL A 59 9.59 -16.83 -5.42
C VAL A 59 8.68 -16.17 -6.44
N ASP A 60 7.67 -15.44 -5.95
CA ASP A 60 6.88 -14.50 -6.75
C ASP A 60 6.57 -13.28 -5.85
N TRP A 61 7.20 -12.14 -6.13
CA TRP A 61 7.05 -10.92 -5.34
C TRP A 61 5.65 -10.29 -5.40
N ARG A 62 4.73 -10.85 -6.20
CA ARG A 62 3.29 -10.52 -6.14
C ARG A 62 2.59 -11.17 -4.95
N ASN A 63 3.16 -12.23 -4.38
CA ASN A 63 2.53 -13.05 -3.33
C ASN A 63 3.53 -13.41 -2.23
N ARG A 64 4.25 -12.42 -1.69
CA ARG A 64 5.34 -12.65 -0.74
C ARG A 64 5.37 -11.61 0.38
N GLY A 65 4.60 -11.84 1.43
CA GLY A 65 4.37 -10.82 2.46
C GLY A 65 3.46 -9.69 1.98
N GLY A 66 2.70 -9.94 0.89
CA GLY A 66 1.94 -8.95 0.15
C GLY A 66 2.30 -8.95 -1.33
N ASN A 67 1.66 -8.06 -2.08
CA ASN A 67 2.01 -7.78 -3.46
C ASN A 67 2.96 -6.59 -3.53
N HIS A 68 4.21 -6.81 -3.91
CA HIS A 68 5.22 -5.75 -4.02
C HIS A 68 5.46 -5.27 -5.45
N VAL A 69 4.73 -5.79 -6.44
CA VAL A 69 4.93 -5.46 -7.86
C VAL A 69 3.74 -4.64 -8.36
N THR A 70 3.99 -3.47 -8.92
CA THR A 70 2.95 -2.63 -9.55
C THR A 70 2.40 -3.32 -10.81
N PRO A 71 1.16 -3.01 -11.24
CA PRO A 71 0.60 -3.57 -12.47
C PRO A 71 1.47 -3.32 -13.73
N PRO A 72 1.43 -4.20 -14.74
CA PRO A 72 2.08 -3.95 -16.03
C PRO A 72 1.55 -2.69 -16.72
N LYS A 73 2.46 -1.88 -17.26
CA LYS A 73 2.17 -0.63 -17.98
C LYS A 73 2.45 -0.80 -19.48
N ASP A 74 2.13 0.22 -20.27
CA ASP A 74 2.33 0.25 -21.72
C ASP A 74 3.39 1.30 -22.10
N GLN A 75 4.52 0.84 -22.62
CA GLN A 75 5.61 1.70 -23.12
C GLN A 75 5.30 2.38 -24.46
N GLY A 76 4.15 2.07 -25.08
CA GLY A 76 3.78 2.53 -26.41
C GLY A 76 4.75 2.04 -27.48
N GLY A 77 4.86 2.76 -28.59
CA GLY A 77 5.74 2.40 -29.72
C GLY A 77 7.20 2.85 -29.59
N CYS A 78 7.71 3.04 -28.37
CA CYS A 78 9.00 3.67 -28.08
C CYS A 78 9.98 2.68 -27.44
N GLY A 79 11.29 2.85 -27.65
CA GLY A 79 12.36 2.01 -27.09
C GLY A 79 12.62 2.21 -25.59
N SER A 80 11.60 2.51 -24.80
CA SER A 80 11.73 2.91 -23.40
C SER A 80 11.71 1.76 -22.39
N CYS A 81 11.74 0.51 -22.87
CA CYS A 81 11.69 -0.72 -22.05
C CYS A 81 12.61 -0.70 -20.82
N VAL A 82 13.82 -0.16 -20.95
CA VAL A 82 14.79 -0.06 -19.86
C VAL A 82 14.29 0.89 -18.78
N SER A 83 13.73 2.03 -19.14
CA SER A 83 13.14 2.97 -18.18
C SER A 83 11.95 2.35 -17.45
N PHE A 84 11.04 1.66 -18.15
CA PHE A 84 9.92 0.94 -17.52
C PHE A 84 10.40 -0.15 -16.56
N CYS A 85 11.39 -0.94 -16.98
CA CYS A 85 11.95 -1.98 -16.15
C CYS A 85 12.64 -1.42 -14.89
N THR A 86 13.46 -0.38 -15.05
CA THR A 86 14.15 0.29 -13.95
C THR A 86 13.17 0.98 -13.00
N THR A 87 12.15 1.66 -13.50
CA THR A 87 11.11 2.27 -12.66
C THR A 87 10.36 1.22 -11.85
N GLY A 88 9.91 0.13 -12.50
CA GLY A 88 9.23 -0.97 -11.80
C GLY A 88 10.11 -1.68 -10.75
N LEU A 89 11.43 -1.73 -10.97
CA LEU A 89 12.39 -2.20 -9.96
C LEU A 89 12.38 -1.28 -8.72
N VAL A 90 12.48 0.03 -8.93
CA VAL A 90 12.51 1.03 -7.83
C VAL A 90 11.20 1.02 -7.05
N GLU A 91 10.04 0.99 -7.74
CA GLU A 91 8.72 0.85 -7.11
C GLU A 91 8.62 -0.42 -6.26
N SER A 92 9.12 -1.54 -6.78
CA SER A 92 9.09 -2.81 -6.04
C SER A 92 9.96 -2.74 -4.78
N MET A 93 11.14 -2.16 -4.90
CA MET A 93 12.04 -1.99 -3.75
C MET A 93 11.52 -0.97 -2.75
N ALA A 94 10.79 0.07 -3.16
CA ALA A 94 10.12 0.99 -2.23
C ALA A 94 9.05 0.26 -1.40
N SER A 95 8.31 -0.65 -2.03
CA SER A 95 7.32 -1.47 -1.35
C SER A 95 7.97 -2.46 -0.37
N ILE A 96 9.10 -3.07 -0.75
CA ILE A 96 9.81 -4.04 0.08
C ILE A 96 10.56 -3.37 1.24
N GLU A 97 11.32 -2.31 0.97
CA GLU A 97 12.19 -1.66 1.95
C GLU A 97 11.44 -0.69 2.86
N LEU A 98 10.37 -0.06 2.36
CA LEU A 98 9.68 1.05 3.04
C LEU A 98 8.17 0.83 3.20
N GLY A 99 7.60 -0.26 2.67
CA GLY A 99 6.16 -0.49 2.65
C GLY A 99 5.36 0.56 1.88
N GLN A 100 6.01 1.24 0.92
CA GLN A 100 5.38 2.28 0.09
C GLN A 100 5.10 1.75 -1.32
N LYS A 101 3.82 1.78 -1.69
CA LYS A 101 3.38 1.55 -3.07
C LYS A 101 3.51 2.87 -3.83
N LEU A 102 4.45 2.92 -4.75
CA LEU A 102 4.68 4.10 -5.59
C LEU A 102 4.19 3.85 -7.01
N ASP A 103 3.82 4.93 -7.68
CA ASP A 103 3.61 5.00 -9.13
C ASP A 103 4.52 6.11 -9.67
N LEU A 104 5.63 5.72 -10.30
CA LEU A 104 6.72 6.61 -10.67
C LEU A 104 6.73 6.90 -12.18
N ALA A 105 7.20 8.10 -12.55
CA ALA A 105 7.15 8.60 -13.91
C ALA A 105 8.23 8.02 -14.83
N GLU A 106 7.90 7.00 -15.63
CA GLU A 106 8.80 6.48 -16.66
C GLU A 106 9.19 7.57 -17.68
N ALA A 107 8.28 8.49 -17.96
CA ALA A 107 8.48 9.59 -18.90
C ALA A 107 9.61 10.53 -18.47
N ASP A 108 9.68 10.86 -17.18
CA ASP A 108 10.75 11.68 -16.63
C ASP A 108 12.10 10.95 -16.72
N LEU A 109 12.14 9.68 -16.30
CA LEU A 109 13.36 8.88 -16.36
C LEU A 109 13.89 8.79 -17.79
N HIS A 110 13.01 8.59 -18.76
CA HIS A 110 13.39 8.37 -20.15
C HIS A 110 13.66 9.66 -20.93
N PHE A 111 12.76 10.65 -20.89
CA PHE A 111 12.82 11.81 -21.79
C PHE A 111 13.53 13.03 -21.20
N CYS A 112 13.61 13.14 -19.86
CA CYS A 112 14.19 14.29 -19.17
C CYS A 112 15.57 14.02 -18.55
N SER A 113 16.09 12.80 -18.71
CA SER A 113 17.41 12.43 -18.23
C SER A 113 18.52 12.73 -19.24
N SER A 114 19.74 12.32 -18.91
CA SER A 114 20.86 12.31 -19.87
C SER A 114 20.62 11.42 -21.10
N HIS A 115 19.58 10.58 -21.12
CA HIS A 115 19.14 9.86 -22.32
C HIS A 115 18.68 10.80 -23.45
N GLY A 116 18.01 11.89 -23.07
CA GLY A 116 17.37 12.82 -23.97
C GLY A 116 15.96 12.40 -24.43
N ALA A 117 15.23 13.38 -24.96
CA ALA A 117 13.84 13.22 -25.40
C ALA A 117 13.75 12.56 -26.78
N ASN A 118 13.99 11.26 -26.85
CA ASN A 118 13.89 10.45 -28.08
C ASN A 118 13.38 9.03 -27.74
N CYS A 119 13.12 8.22 -28.77
CA CYS A 119 12.65 6.83 -28.62
C CYS A 119 13.73 5.76 -28.80
N GLY A 120 15.00 6.14 -28.68
CA GLY A 120 16.07 5.18 -28.44
C GLY A 120 15.96 4.55 -27.06
N GLY A 121 16.95 3.76 -26.70
CA GLY A 121 17.10 3.34 -25.32
C GLY A 121 18.57 3.24 -24.93
N TRP A 122 18.82 2.55 -23.83
CA TRP A 122 20.09 2.59 -23.11
C TRP A 122 20.32 1.32 -22.30
N TRP A 123 21.52 1.15 -21.77
CA TRP A 123 21.85 0.02 -20.91
C TRP A 123 21.26 0.21 -19.49
N PRO A 124 20.81 -0.84 -18.77
CA PRO A 124 20.20 -0.71 -17.45
C PRO A 124 21.02 0.08 -16.42
N ASP A 125 22.35 -0.06 -16.39
CA ASP A 125 23.18 0.70 -15.44
C ASP A 125 23.06 2.22 -15.64
N GLN A 126 22.91 2.68 -16.89
CA GLN A 126 22.78 4.10 -17.20
C GLN A 126 21.47 4.66 -16.65
N ALA A 127 20.38 3.89 -16.71
CA ALA A 127 19.12 4.25 -16.11
C ALA A 127 19.23 4.27 -14.57
N LEU A 128 19.85 3.24 -13.97
CA LEU A 128 20.06 3.17 -12.52
C LEU A 128 20.94 4.29 -11.97
N ASP A 129 21.98 4.70 -12.70
CA ASP A 129 22.79 5.88 -12.40
C ASP A 129 21.93 7.15 -12.37
N GLN A 130 21.01 7.30 -13.33
CA GLN A 130 20.07 8.43 -13.35
C GLN A 130 19.09 8.40 -12.18
N VAL A 131 18.58 7.23 -11.78
CA VAL A 131 17.75 7.11 -10.57
C VAL A 131 18.55 7.49 -9.33
N LYS A 132 19.80 7.03 -9.22
CA LYS A 132 20.67 7.35 -8.08
C LYS A 132 20.99 8.84 -7.98
N ALA A 133 21.34 9.47 -9.11
CA ALA A 133 21.73 10.88 -9.14
C ALA A 133 20.53 11.84 -9.10
N ARG A 134 19.56 11.63 -9.99
CA ARG A 134 18.46 12.55 -10.28
C ARG A 134 17.13 12.13 -9.64
N GLY A 135 16.93 10.83 -9.45
CA GLY A 135 15.67 10.25 -8.99
C GLY A 135 14.55 10.29 -10.02
N ILE A 136 13.37 9.81 -9.65
CA ILE A 136 12.17 9.76 -10.49
C ILE A 136 10.99 10.39 -9.69
N PRO A 137 10.29 11.42 -10.22
CA PRO A 137 9.06 11.90 -9.60
C PRO A 137 7.90 10.90 -9.80
N ASP A 138 6.76 11.14 -9.17
CA ASP A 138 5.56 10.32 -9.37
C ASP A 138 4.94 10.47 -10.77
N GLU A 139 4.26 9.43 -11.25
CA GLU A 139 3.67 9.33 -12.60
C GLU A 139 2.68 10.46 -12.88
N ALA A 140 1.92 10.92 -11.86
CA ALA A 140 0.97 12.02 -12.02
C ALA A 140 1.65 13.34 -12.42
N ALA A 141 2.93 13.51 -12.08
CA ALA A 141 3.72 14.68 -12.44
C ALA A 141 4.04 14.73 -13.94
N PHE A 142 4.30 13.57 -14.56
CA PHE A 142 4.59 13.47 -15.98
C PHE A 142 4.12 12.13 -16.56
N PRO A 143 2.82 12.00 -16.87
CA PRO A 143 2.29 10.74 -17.38
C PRO A 143 2.87 10.39 -18.76
N TYR A 144 3.24 9.13 -18.94
CA TYR A 144 4.03 8.69 -20.09
C TYR A 144 3.41 9.03 -21.46
N GLY A 145 2.11 8.77 -21.63
CA GLY A 145 1.40 9.04 -22.88
C GLY A 145 1.37 10.53 -23.28
N THR A 146 1.66 11.43 -22.34
CA THR A 146 1.64 12.88 -22.62
C THR A 146 2.96 13.39 -23.19
N ALA A 147 4.02 12.59 -23.24
CA ALA A 147 5.34 13.03 -23.73
C ALA A 147 5.35 13.34 -25.24
N PHE A 148 4.44 12.78 -26.03
CA PHE A 148 4.48 12.77 -27.49
C PHE A 148 3.83 14.00 -28.15
N THR A 149 4.20 15.21 -27.70
CA THR A 149 3.64 16.48 -28.21
C THR A 149 4.58 17.24 -29.16
N GLY A 150 5.76 16.70 -29.45
CA GLY A 150 6.72 17.28 -30.39
C GLY A 150 6.27 17.16 -31.84
N ALA A 151 7.04 17.80 -32.74
CA ALA A 151 6.78 17.72 -34.18
C ALA A 151 6.73 16.26 -34.66
N GLY A 152 5.69 15.92 -35.41
CA GLY A 152 5.47 14.55 -35.89
C GLY A 152 5.18 13.51 -34.80
N GLY A 153 4.80 13.94 -33.59
CA GLY A 153 4.58 13.04 -32.45
C GLY A 153 5.85 12.65 -31.72
N ALA A 154 6.97 13.35 -31.95
CA ALA A 154 8.21 13.11 -31.23
C ALA A 154 8.03 13.36 -29.71
N PRO A 155 8.68 12.57 -28.84
CA PRO A 155 8.62 12.81 -27.41
C PRO A 155 9.36 14.09 -27.03
N VAL A 156 8.89 14.76 -25.98
CA VAL A 156 9.53 15.93 -25.39
C VAL A 156 9.70 15.74 -23.89
N CYS A 157 10.75 16.31 -23.31
CA CYS A 157 10.83 16.48 -21.87
C CYS A 157 9.87 17.60 -21.43
N LYS A 158 9.12 17.38 -20.36
CA LYS A 158 8.27 18.40 -19.74
C LYS A 158 8.86 18.87 -18.43
N VAL A 159 8.74 20.17 -18.17
CA VAL A 159 9.11 20.74 -16.87
C VAL A 159 8.07 20.28 -15.84
N VAL A 160 8.56 19.59 -14.81
CA VAL A 160 7.76 19.15 -13.67
C VAL A 160 7.96 20.14 -12.53
N PRO A 161 6.90 20.80 -12.01
CA PRO A 161 6.99 21.64 -10.82
C PRO A 161 7.50 20.85 -9.62
N ASP A 162 8.45 21.43 -8.87
CA ASP A 162 9.05 20.87 -7.66
C ASP A 162 9.59 19.44 -7.83
N ARG A 163 10.02 19.10 -9.06
CA ARG A 163 10.49 17.76 -9.43
C ARG A 163 11.46 17.15 -8.41
N ASP A 164 12.48 17.90 -8.03
CA ASP A 164 13.55 17.38 -7.17
C ASP A 164 13.09 17.13 -5.73
N ALA A 165 12.04 17.83 -5.27
CA ALA A 165 11.41 17.57 -3.98
C ALA A 165 10.52 16.31 -3.99
N ARG A 166 10.19 15.79 -5.19
CA ARG A 166 9.36 14.58 -5.41
C ARG A 166 10.18 13.38 -5.88
N ALA A 167 11.44 13.59 -6.26
CA ALA A 167 12.26 12.60 -6.94
C ALA A 167 12.75 11.48 -5.99
N VAL A 168 12.19 10.28 -6.16
CA VAL A 168 12.61 9.05 -5.46
C VAL A 168 13.93 8.56 -6.01
N LYS A 169 14.90 8.29 -5.12
CA LYS A 169 16.27 7.87 -5.45
C LYS A 169 16.57 6.47 -4.91
N ILE A 170 17.71 5.93 -5.35
CA ILE A 170 18.32 4.72 -4.79
C ILE A 170 19.72 5.04 -4.26
N GLY A 171 20.14 4.38 -3.19
CA GLY A 171 21.49 4.55 -2.63
C GLY A 171 22.54 3.68 -3.33
N SER A 172 22.16 2.48 -3.77
CA SER A 172 23.07 1.52 -4.40
C SER A 172 22.39 0.67 -5.46
N PHE A 173 23.19 0.20 -6.41
CA PHE A 173 22.79 -0.75 -7.43
C PHE A 173 24.00 -1.60 -7.84
N GLY A 174 23.76 -2.70 -8.53
CA GLY A 174 24.82 -3.57 -9.04
C GLY A 174 24.29 -4.68 -9.92
N ALA A 175 25.16 -5.62 -10.29
CA ALA A 175 24.88 -6.69 -11.24
C ALA A 175 25.12 -8.09 -10.65
N LEU A 176 24.39 -9.09 -11.15
CA LEU A 176 24.47 -10.50 -10.77
C LEU A 176 24.62 -11.37 -12.01
N ALA A 177 25.69 -12.16 -12.06
CA ALA A 177 26.02 -13.01 -13.20
C ALA A 177 25.75 -14.50 -12.98
N SER A 178 25.84 -15.00 -11.74
CA SER A 178 25.60 -16.42 -11.47
C SER A 178 24.12 -16.70 -11.23
N VAL A 179 23.63 -17.87 -11.65
CA VAL A 179 22.25 -18.31 -11.36
C VAL A 179 22.00 -18.35 -9.85
N THR A 180 22.97 -18.81 -9.07
CA THR A 180 22.87 -18.86 -7.60
C THR A 180 22.70 -17.48 -6.98
N ASP A 181 23.51 -16.49 -7.39
CA ASP A 181 23.39 -15.13 -6.84
C ASP A 181 22.06 -14.47 -7.23
N ARG A 182 21.59 -14.70 -8.46
CA ARG A 182 20.27 -14.23 -8.91
C ARG A 182 19.15 -14.80 -8.05
N LYS A 183 19.14 -16.12 -7.81
CA LYS A 183 18.14 -16.77 -6.96
C LYS A 183 18.24 -16.35 -5.51
N ASN A 184 19.45 -16.24 -4.96
CA ASN A 184 19.70 -15.72 -3.61
C ASN A 184 19.17 -14.29 -3.45
N HIS A 185 19.41 -13.42 -4.43
CA HIS A 185 18.92 -12.04 -4.40
C HIS A 185 17.40 -11.98 -4.49
N LEU A 186 16.80 -12.67 -5.47
CA LEU A 186 15.34 -12.74 -5.60
C LEU A 186 14.68 -13.34 -4.35
N SER A 187 15.33 -14.33 -3.72
CA SER A 187 14.87 -14.93 -2.47
C SER A 187 15.02 -14.05 -1.25
N ASN A 188 16.03 -13.19 -1.14
CA ASN A 188 16.28 -12.55 0.16
C ASN A 188 16.16 -11.03 0.12
N ILE A 189 16.08 -10.45 -1.07
CA ILE A 189 16.18 -8.99 -1.26
C ILE A 189 15.02 -8.47 -2.09
N GLY A 190 14.88 -8.87 -3.36
CA GLY A 190 13.86 -8.28 -4.22
C GLY A 190 13.98 -8.60 -5.70
N PRO A 191 13.06 -8.07 -6.53
CA PRO A 191 13.12 -8.14 -8.00
C PRO A 191 14.41 -7.59 -8.60
N CYS A 192 14.71 -7.98 -9.85
CA CYS A 192 15.86 -7.49 -10.61
C CYS A 192 15.46 -7.08 -12.02
N SER A 193 16.16 -6.10 -12.59
CA SER A 193 16.08 -5.77 -14.02
C SER A 193 16.92 -6.77 -14.84
N ALA A 194 16.40 -7.28 -15.95
CA ALA A 194 17.13 -8.19 -16.83
C ALA A 194 16.96 -7.84 -18.31
N VAL A 195 17.99 -8.13 -19.10
CA VAL A 195 17.97 -8.02 -20.57
C VAL A 195 17.78 -9.41 -21.16
N LEU A 196 16.96 -9.53 -22.21
CA LEU A 196 16.83 -10.75 -23.00
C LEU A 196 16.87 -10.47 -24.50
N GLU A 197 17.28 -11.48 -25.27
CA GLU A 197 17.03 -11.55 -26.70
C GLU A 197 15.54 -11.81 -26.98
N VAL A 198 14.93 -10.98 -27.82
CA VAL A 198 13.56 -11.17 -28.28
C VAL A 198 13.59 -11.75 -29.68
N TYR A 199 12.92 -12.88 -29.86
CA TYR A 199 12.71 -13.53 -31.15
C TYR A 199 11.29 -13.30 -31.66
N ASP A 200 11.06 -13.48 -32.97
CA ASP A 200 9.75 -13.15 -33.57
C ASP A 200 8.55 -13.89 -32.95
N ASP A 201 8.76 -15.13 -32.49
CA ASP A 201 7.70 -15.92 -31.84
C ASP A 201 7.31 -15.40 -30.45
N PHE A 202 8.20 -14.68 -29.77
CA PHE A 202 7.93 -14.10 -28.44
C PHE A 202 6.84 -13.02 -28.47
N PHE A 203 6.72 -12.25 -29.56
CA PHE A 203 5.64 -11.24 -29.68
C PHE A 203 4.24 -11.86 -29.59
N SER A 204 4.13 -13.15 -29.90
CA SER A 204 2.88 -13.91 -29.83
C SER A 204 2.68 -14.65 -28.51
N TYR A 205 3.57 -14.51 -27.53
CA TYR A 205 3.45 -15.21 -26.24
C TYR A 205 2.10 -14.90 -25.55
N ALA A 206 1.47 -15.94 -25.01
CA ALA A 206 0.22 -15.85 -24.27
C ALA A 206 0.33 -16.39 -22.84
N SER A 207 0.91 -17.57 -22.65
CA SER A 207 1.03 -18.21 -21.33
C SER A 207 2.03 -19.37 -21.34
N GLY A 208 2.35 -19.88 -20.15
CA GLY A 208 3.27 -21.01 -19.94
C GLY A 208 4.75 -20.62 -19.89
N VAL A 209 5.65 -21.59 -19.92
CA VAL A 209 7.11 -21.35 -19.82
C VAL A 209 7.72 -21.24 -21.21
N TYR A 210 8.01 -20.00 -21.62
CA TYR A 210 8.56 -19.68 -22.93
C TYR A 210 9.95 -20.31 -23.13
N SER A 211 10.13 -20.86 -24.32
CA SER A 211 11.40 -21.29 -24.90
C SER A 211 11.30 -21.04 -26.40
N HIS A 212 12.34 -20.44 -26.99
CA HIS A 212 12.31 -20.08 -28.40
C HIS A 212 12.14 -21.32 -29.30
N VAL A 213 11.26 -21.22 -30.30
CA VAL A 213 10.93 -22.32 -31.23
C VAL A 213 11.21 -21.94 -32.68
N SER A 214 10.91 -20.70 -33.07
CA SER A 214 10.96 -20.27 -34.48
C SER A 214 11.07 -18.76 -34.63
N GLY A 215 11.56 -18.28 -35.77
CA GLY A 215 11.70 -16.85 -36.04
C GLY A 215 13.12 -16.33 -35.78
N GLY A 216 13.44 -15.18 -36.34
CA GLY A 216 14.74 -14.54 -36.19
C GLY A 216 14.86 -13.76 -34.89
N LEU A 217 16.09 -13.38 -34.56
CA LEU A 217 16.36 -12.39 -33.53
C LEU A 217 15.80 -11.03 -33.99
N ALA A 218 14.89 -10.45 -33.22
CA ALA A 218 14.30 -9.15 -33.50
C ALA A 218 15.07 -8.00 -32.83
N GLY A 219 15.66 -8.25 -31.64
CA GLY A 219 16.42 -7.26 -30.89
C GLY A 219 16.53 -7.61 -29.41
N LEU A 220 16.81 -6.61 -28.58
CA LEU A 220 17.00 -6.77 -27.14
C LEU A 220 15.97 -5.96 -26.34
N HIS A 221 15.46 -6.57 -25.28
CA HIS A 221 14.42 -5.98 -24.44
C HIS A 221 14.81 -6.04 -22.97
N CYS A 222 14.27 -5.12 -22.16
CA CYS A 222 14.49 -5.09 -20.72
C CYS A 222 13.20 -5.42 -19.98
N VAL A 223 13.25 -6.32 -19.01
CA VAL A 223 12.10 -6.83 -18.26
C VAL A 223 12.42 -6.94 -16.77
N LEU A 224 11.40 -6.79 -15.93
CA LEU A 224 11.56 -6.92 -14.49
C LEU A 224 11.37 -8.39 -14.09
N VAL A 225 12.42 -9.05 -13.63
CA VAL A 225 12.37 -10.40 -13.07
C VAL A 225 11.87 -10.30 -11.63
N ILE A 226 10.66 -10.79 -11.39
CA ILE A 226 9.95 -10.69 -10.10
C ILE A 226 9.98 -11.99 -9.30
N GLY A 227 10.64 -13.02 -9.83
CA GLY A 227 10.57 -14.34 -9.23
C GLY A 227 11.12 -15.45 -10.11
N TYR A 228 11.00 -16.67 -9.61
CA TYR A 228 11.41 -17.90 -10.30
C TYR A 228 10.70 -19.12 -9.70
N SER A 229 10.77 -20.26 -10.41
CA SER A 229 10.23 -21.54 -9.95
C SER A 229 11.20 -22.67 -10.29
N GLU A 230 11.65 -23.40 -9.27
CA GLU A 230 12.45 -24.62 -9.47
C GLU A 230 11.60 -25.78 -9.99
N ALA A 231 10.29 -25.80 -9.72
CA ALA A 231 9.41 -26.83 -10.27
C ALA A 231 9.21 -26.66 -11.79
N GLU A 232 9.06 -25.40 -12.24
CA GLU A 232 8.84 -25.06 -13.65
C GLU A 232 10.14 -24.77 -14.42
N GLN A 233 11.27 -24.67 -13.72
CA GLN A 233 12.59 -24.33 -14.26
C GLN A 233 12.59 -23.00 -15.04
N CYS A 234 12.02 -21.95 -14.44
CA CYS A 234 11.79 -20.68 -15.13
C CYS A 234 11.99 -19.43 -14.25
N TRP A 235 12.34 -18.32 -14.90
CA TRP A 235 12.19 -16.97 -14.38
C TRP A 235 10.77 -16.46 -14.62
N ILE A 236 10.25 -15.66 -13.68
CA ILE A 236 8.94 -14.99 -13.77
C ILE A 236 9.19 -13.51 -13.99
N CYS A 237 8.64 -12.94 -15.06
CA CYS A 237 8.97 -11.60 -15.52
C CYS A 237 7.71 -10.74 -15.74
N LYS A 238 7.79 -9.47 -15.35
CA LYS A 238 6.85 -8.41 -15.71
C LYS A 238 7.34 -7.71 -16.98
N ASN A 239 6.44 -7.54 -17.96
CA ASN A 239 6.71 -6.85 -19.21
C ASN A 239 6.07 -5.44 -19.24
N SER A 240 6.41 -4.64 -20.23
CA SER A 240 5.98 -3.25 -20.44
C SER A 240 5.14 -3.07 -21.72
N TRP A 241 4.48 -4.12 -22.19
CA TRP A 241 3.65 -4.13 -23.41
C TRP A 241 2.15 -4.22 -23.10
N SER A 242 1.69 -3.52 -22.05
CA SER A 242 0.31 -3.53 -21.55
C SER A 242 -0.12 -4.86 -20.89
N PRO A 243 -1.10 -4.84 -19.97
CA PRO A 243 -1.74 -6.05 -19.44
C PRO A 243 -2.39 -6.95 -20.51
N GLY A 244 -2.68 -6.41 -21.71
CA GLY A 244 -3.28 -7.17 -22.81
C GLY A 244 -2.33 -8.17 -23.49
N TRP A 245 -1.02 -8.03 -23.29
CA TRP A 245 -0.01 -8.93 -23.83
C TRP A 245 0.36 -10.03 -22.82
N GLY A 246 0.67 -11.24 -23.31
CA GLY A 246 1.07 -12.36 -22.43
C GLY A 246 -0.01 -12.75 -21.43
N ASP A 247 0.45 -13.17 -20.25
CA ASP A 247 -0.41 -13.59 -19.13
C ASP A 247 -0.66 -12.39 -18.21
N GLY A 248 -1.54 -11.49 -18.66
CA GLY A 248 -1.87 -10.26 -17.94
C GLY A 248 -0.70 -9.27 -17.87
N GLY A 249 0.17 -9.22 -18.88
CA GLY A 249 1.39 -8.42 -18.93
C GLY A 249 2.64 -9.11 -18.34
N TYR A 250 2.51 -10.37 -17.92
CA TYR A 250 3.60 -11.18 -17.40
C TYR A 250 3.98 -12.31 -18.37
N PHE A 251 5.16 -12.87 -18.17
CA PHE A 251 5.58 -14.11 -18.83
C PHE A 251 6.51 -14.92 -17.94
N LYS A 252 6.61 -16.22 -18.24
CA LYS A 252 7.64 -17.10 -17.69
C LYS A 252 8.60 -17.50 -18.80
N ILE A 253 9.89 -17.56 -18.50
CA ILE A 253 10.92 -17.97 -19.46
C ILE A 253 11.83 -19.04 -18.83
N ARG A 254 12.09 -20.12 -19.56
CA ARG A 254 12.93 -21.22 -19.09
C ARG A 254 14.35 -20.73 -18.81
N TYR A 255 14.99 -21.27 -17.77
CA TYR A 255 16.41 -21.02 -17.49
C TYR A 255 17.29 -21.32 -18.72
N GLY A 256 18.31 -20.50 -18.95
CA GLY A 256 19.23 -20.64 -20.08
C GLY A 256 18.66 -20.24 -21.45
N GLN A 257 17.45 -19.65 -21.52
CA GLN A 257 16.84 -19.21 -22.78
C GLN A 257 17.06 -17.73 -23.03
N CYS A 258 17.13 -17.35 -24.32
CA CYS A 258 17.18 -15.95 -24.77
C CYS A 258 18.30 -15.13 -24.11
N LYS A 259 19.35 -15.82 -23.68
CA LYS A 259 20.52 -15.29 -23.00
C LYS A 259 20.26 -14.51 -21.70
N ILE A 260 19.02 -14.55 -21.20
CA ILE A 260 18.57 -13.72 -20.08
C ILE A 260 19.43 -13.92 -18.84
N ASP A 261 19.90 -15.15 -18.62
CA ASP A 261 20.71 -15.57 -17.49
C ASP A 261 22.06 -16.19 -17.89
N THR A 262 22.42 -16.19 -19.17
CA THR A 262 23.71 -16.73 -19.67
C THR A 262 24.69 -15.65 -20.10
N ASP A 263 24.24 -14.63 -20.85
CA ASP A 263 25.13 -13.60 -21.41
C ASP A 263 24.84 -12.22 -20.84
N PHE A 264 23.69 -12.06 -20.19
CA PHE A 264 23.27 -10.81 -19.58
C PHE A 264 23.18 -10.94 -18.06
N PRO A 265 23.70 -9.95 -17.31
CA PRO A 265 23.54 -9.91 -15.87
C PRO A 265 22.12 -9.47 -15.49
N PHE A 266 21.72 -9.81 -14.27
CA PHE A 266 20.57 -9.16 -13.62
C PHE A 266 21.06 -7.94 -12.85
N HIS A 267 20.35 -6.83 -12.92
CA HIS A 267 20.68 -5.61 -12.20
C HIS A 267 19.72 -5.43 -11.02
N TRP A 268 20.27 -5.14 -9.84
CA TRP A 268 19.51 -4.88 -8.63
C TRP A 268 19.69 -3.43 -8.18
N ALA A 269 18.74 -2.92 -7.40
CA ALA A 269 18.79 -1.61 -6.76
C ALA A 269 18.35 -1.73 -5.30
N ARG A 270 18.90 -0.90 -4.42
CA ARG A 270 18.59 -0.89 -2.98
C ARG A 270 18.69 0.49 -2.38
N GLN A 271 18.24 0.59 -1.14
CA GLN A 271 18.27 1.81 -0.33
C GLN A 271 17.44 2.90 -1.00
N VAL A 272 16.18 2.56 -1.28
CA VAL A 272 15.23 3.52 -1.85
C VAL A 272 15.07 4.68 -0.86
N ALA A 273 15.14 5.89 -1.39
CA ALA A 273 14.99 7.13 -0.64
C ALA A 273 13.87 7.95 -1.28
N ILE A 274 12.76 8.09 -0.57
CA ILE A 274 11.64 8.96 -0.95
C ILE A 274 11.89 10.32 -0.30
N PRO A 275 11.86 11.43 -1.05
CA PRO A 275 12.04 12.76 -0.48
C PRO A 275 10.80 13.21 0.31
N GLY A 276 11.01 13.88 1.44
CA GLY A 276 9.93 14.41 2.29
C GLY A 276 9.42 13.46 3.38
N ARG A 277 8.28 13.82 3.96
CA ARG A 277 7.57 13.09 5.02
C ARG A 277 7.06 11.76 4.52
N LYS A 278 7.20 10.69 5.31
CA LYS A 278 7.02 9.32 4.84
C LYS A 278 5.99 8.61 5.69
N TRP A 279 5.30 7.68 5.07
CA TRP A 279 4.77 6.58 5.84
C TRP A 279 5.86 5.53 6.01
N HIS A 280 5.93 4.89 7.17
CA HIS A 280 6.80 3.74 7.36
C HIS A 280 6.14 2.44 6.84
N GLY A 281 6.88 1.33 6.84
CA GLY A 281 6.32 0.03 6.49
C GLY A 281 5.38 -0.52 7.56
N TRP A 282 4.63 -1.56 7.21
CA TRP A 282 3.80 -2.26 8.20
C TRP A 282 4.67 -3.06 9.17
N GLU A 283 4.49 -2.84 10.46
CA GLU A 283 5.07 -3.65 11.54
C GLU A 283 4.02 -4.67 12.01
N ASP A 284 4.35 -5.97 12.00
CA ASP A 284 3.52 -7.03 12.60
C ASP A 284 3.70 -7.02 14.12
N LEU A 285 2.65 -6.63 14.84
CA LEU A 285 2.65 -6.62 16.31
C LEU A 285 2.28 -8.00 16.89
N GLY A 286 1.85 -8.95 16.07
CA GLY A 286 1.39 -10.27 16.48
C GLY A 286 0.17 -10.23 17.40
N GLY A 287 -0.21 -11.41 17.90
CA GLY A 287 -1.46 -11.60 18.63
C GLY A 287 -2.64 -11.80 17.67
N ILE A 288 -3.46 -12.81 17.95
CA ILE A 288 -4.65 -13.12 17.15
C ILE A 288 -5.81 -12.32 17.72
N ILE A 289 -6.22 -11.27 17.00
CA ILE A 289 -7.34 -10.42 17.38
C ILE A 289 -8.59 -10.79 16.57
N THR A 290 -9.77 -10.55 17.15
CA THR A 290 -11.07 -10.90 16.56
C THR A 290 -12.00 -9.69 16.43
N SER A 291 -11.45 -8.48 16.52
CA SER A 291 -12.13 -7.21 16.31
C SER A 291 -11.18 -6.18 15.70
N ARG A 292 -11.74 -5.07 15.21
CA ARG A 292 -10.96 -3.87 14.88
C ARG A 292 -10.16 -3.41 16.11
N PRO A 293 -8.88 -3.02 15.95
CA PRO A 293 -8.12 -2.36 17.01
C PRO A 293 -8.51 -0.89 17.17
N GLN A 294 -8.52 -0.42 18.40
CA GLN A 294 -8.67 1.00 18.75
C GLN A 294 -7.44 1.47 19.50
N ALA A 295 -6.99 2.70 19.24
CA ALA A 295 -5.76 3.25 19.81
C ALA A 295 -5.98 4.64 20.38
N VAL A 296 -5.19 5.02 21.38
CA VAL A 296 -5.16 6.37 21.93
C VAL A 296 -3.75 6.74 22.36
N SER A 297 -3.49 8.04 22.49
CA SER A 297 -2.30 8.57 23.16
C SER A 297 -2.72 9.51 24.29
N TRP A 298 -2.00 9.43 25.41
CA TRP A 298 -2.14 10.38 26.54
C TRP A 298 -0.87 11.18 26.82
N ALA A 299 0.22 10.91 26.09
CA ALA A 299 1.49 11.62 26.17
C ALA A 299 2.28 11.47 24.87
N ALA A 300 3.21 12.38 24.63
CA ALA A 300 4.12 12.27 23.49
C ALA A 300 4.88 10.94 23.53
N ASN A 301 4.98 10.27 22.38
CA ASN A 301 5.65 8.98 22.23
C ASN A 301 5.06 7.85 23.09
N ARG A 302 3.75 7.93 23.38
CA ARG A 302 2.97 6.89 24.05
C ARG A 302 1.75 6.53 23.20
N ILE A 303 1.56 5.24 22.93
CA ILE A 303 0.38 4.72 22.26
C ILE A 303 -0.13 3.52 23.05
N ASP A 304 -1.44 3.49 23.31
CA ASP A 304 -2.14 2.38 23.93
C ASP A 304 -3.17 1.85 22.93
N VAL A 305 -3.21 0.52 22.74
CA VAL A 305 -4.06 -0.16 21.75
C VAL A 305 -4.87 -1.24 22.44
N VAL A 306 -6.15 -1.32 22.11
CA VAL A 306 -7.07 -2.34 22.59
C VAL A 306 -7.75 -3.08 21.45
N ALA A 307 -7.98 -4.37 21.65
CA ALA A 307 -8.74 -5.21 20.73
C ALA A 307 -9.41 -6.36 21.48
N ARG A 308 -10.31 -7.08 20.82
CA ARG A 308 -10.89 -8.32 21.34
C ARG A 308 -10.00 -9.51 20.97
N GLY A 309 -9.70 -10.37 21.93
CA GLY A 309 -8.97 -11.61 21.70
C GLY A 309 -9.85 -12.76 21.20
N THR A 310 -9.27 -13.94 21.00
CA THR A 310 -10.01 -15.17 20.63
C THR A 310 -10.89 -15.71 21.75
N ASP A 311 -10.62 -15.30 22.99
CA ASP A 311 -11.39 -15.61 24.21
C ASP A 311 -12.55 -14.64 24.46
N SER A 312 -12.80 -13.70 23.54
CA SER A 312 -13.79 -12.61 23.68
C SER A 312 -13.49 -11.63 24.81
N ALA A 313 -12.29 -11.65 25.40
CA ALA A 313 -11.84 -10.66 26.37
C ALA A 313 -11.28 -9.41 25.67
N VAL A 314 -11.20 -8.30 26.41
CA VAL A 314 -10.42 -7.13 25.98
C VAL A 314 -8.95 -7.38 26.25
N TRP A 315 -8.14 -7.17 25.23
CA TRP A 315 -6.68 -7.23 25.30
C TRP A 315 -6.08 -5.87 25.04
N HIS A 316 -5.04 -5.54 25.78
CA HIS A 316 -4.35 -4.26 25.74
C HIS A 316 -2.86 -4.45 25.45
N ARG A 317 -2.29 -3.55 24.65
CA ARG A 317 -0.87 -3.48 24.33
C ARG A 317 -0.47 -2.02 24.15
N TRP A 318 0.77 -1.68 24.48
CA TRP A 318 1.21 -0.29 24.39
C TRP A 318 2.66 -0.13 23.94
N TRP A 319 2.93 1.02 23.33
CA TRP A 319 4.26 1.55 23.07
C TRP A 319 4.65 2.50 24.20
N ASP A 320 5.83 2.32 24.79
CA ASP A 320 6.27 3.13 25.94
C ASP A 320 7.34 4.17 25.62
N GLY A 321 7.58 4.41 24.34
CA GLY A 321 8.61 5.32 23.86
C GLY A 321 9.88 4.63 23.37
N ALA A 322 10.08 3.35 23.71
CA ALA A 322 11.24 2.58 23.29
C ALA A 322 10.88 1.23 22.65
N ALA A 323 9.84 0.56 23.13
CA ALA A 323 9.40 -0.72 22.57
C ALA A 323 7.89 -0.96 22.79
N TRP A 324 7.31 -1.79 21.92
CA TRP A 324 6.00 -2.39 22.18
C TRP A 324 6.10 -3.37 23.34
N ARG A 325 5.23 -3.22 24.33
CA ARG A 325 5.09 -4.18 25.44
C ARG A 325 4.23 -5.36 25.05
N GLY A 326 4.23 -6.42 25.87
CA GLY A 326 3.44 -7.62 25.60
C GLY A 326 1.93 -7.37 25.73
N TRP A 327 1.14 -8.25 25.11
CA TRP A 327 -0.31 -8.27 25.26
C TRP A 327 -0.69 -8.63 26.71
N GLU A 328 -1.56 -7.82 27.33
CA GLU A 328 -2.19 -8.11 28.61
C GLU A 328 -3.71 -8.27 28.47
N SER A 329 -4.29 -9.27 29.13
CA SER A 329 -5.74 -9.46 29.16
C SER A 329 -6.35 -8.58 30.24
N LEU A 330 -7.37 -7.80 29.87
CA LEU A 330 -8.17 -6.99 30.76
C LEU A 330 -9.48 -7.69 31.17
N GLY A 331 -9.66 -8.93 30.72
CA GLY A 331 -10.87 -9.74 30.94
C GLY A 331 -12.10 -9.20 30.23
N GLY A 332 -13.28 -9.56 30.74
CA GLY A 332 -14.57 -9.25 30.13
C GLY A 332 -15.00 -10.29 29.08
N PHE A 333 -16.23 -10.14 28.60
CA PHE A 333 -16.80 -10.94 27.50
C PHE A 333 -17.59 -10.02 26.58
N ILE A 334 -17.03 -9.70 25.42
CA ILE A 334 -17.49 -8.58 24.58
C ILE A 334 -17.84 -9.01 23.15
N HIS A 335 -18.86 -8.38 22.57
CA HIS A 335 -19.44 -8.77 21.27
C HIS A 335 -18.78 -8.16 20.04
N GLY A 336 -18.06 -7.04 20.18
CA GLY A 336 -17.40 -6.33 19.08
C GLY A 336 -16.08 -5.68 19.54
N ALA A 337 -15.59 -4.70 18.78
CA ALA A 337 -14.44 -3.90 19.17
C ALA A 337 -14.70 -3.06 20.43
N PRO A 338 -13.74 -3.00 21.38
CA PRO A 338 -13.76 -2.02 22.46
C PRO A 338 -13.34 -0.64 21.94
N ALA A 339 -13.78 0.44 22.59
CA ALA A 339 -13.27 1.80 22.41
C ALA A 339 -12.32 2.17 23.55
N ILE A 340 -11.37 3.06 23.28
CA ILE A 340 -10.45 3.61 24.28
C ILE A 340 -10.30 5.12 24.08
N CYS A 341 -10.24 5.87 25.18
CA CYS A 341 -9.90 7.29 25.15
C CYS A 341 -9.04 7.66 26.36
N SER A 342 -8.54 8.90 26.37
CA SER A 342 -7.83 9.47 27.50
C SER A 342 -8.17 10.94 27.66
N TRP A 343 -8.44 11.37 28.89
CA TRP A 343 -8.64 12.78 29.22
C TRP A 343 -7.50 13.40 30.03
N ALA A 344 -6.49 12.60 30.43
CA ALA A 344 -5.32 13.08 31.16
C ALA A 344 -4.12 12.14 31.01
N SER A 345 -2.92 12.68 31.22
CA SER A 345 -1.70 11.87 31.28
C SER A 345 -1.82 10.76 32.35
N GLY A 346 -1.51 9.53 31.97
CA GLY A 346 -1.60 8.36 32.87
C GLY A 346 -3.03 7.89 33.13
N ARG A 347 -4.01 8.37 32.36
CA ARG A 347 -5.40 7.93 32.39
C ARG A 347 -5.78 7.27 31.08
N LEU A 348 -6.42 6.11 31.15
CA LEU A 348 -7.09 5.45 30.03
C LEU A 348 -8.49 5.06 30.45
N ASP A 349 -9.44 5.15 29.54
CA ASP A 349 -10.83 4.76 29.74
C ASP A 349 -11.27 3.88 28.58
N ILE A 350 -11.62 2.64 28.88
CA ILE A 350 -12.02 1.61 27.93
C ILE A 350 -13.51 1.35 28.06
N PHE A 351 -14.18 1.30 26.92
CA PHE A 351 -15.61 1.01 26.80
C PHE A 351 -15.83 -0.21 25.93
N ALA A 352 -16.67 -1.14 26.36
CA ALA A 352 -16.99 -2.31 25.57
C ALA A 352 -18.44 -2.74 25.75
N VAL A 353 -19.04 -3.27 24.68
CA VAL A 353 -20.39 -3.83 24.74
C VAL A 353 -20.31 -5.30 25.12
N GLY A 354 -20.91 -5.64 26.25
CA GLY A 354 -20.93 -6.99 26.80
C GLY A 354 -21.86 -7.94 26.04
N GLY A 355 -21.77 -9.22 26.41
CA GLY A 355 -22.68 -10.30 25.94
C GLY A 355 -24.18 -10.00 26.11
N ASP A 356 -24.52 -9.12 27.05
CA ASP A 356 -25.88 -8.72 27.40
C ASP A 356 -26.33 -7.40 26.75
N HIS A 357 -25.59 -6.92 25.75
CA HIS A 357 -25.83 -5.65 25.04
C HIS A 357 -25.69 -4.39 25.89
N ARG A 358 -25.12 -4.46 27.10
CA ARG A 358 -24.84 -3.28 27.93
C ARG A 358 -23.45 -2.73 27.68
N LEU A 359 -23.30 -1.43 27.90
CA LEU A 359 -21.99 -0.79 27.93
C LEU A 359 -21.30 -1.09 29.26
N TYR A 360 -20.04 -1.49 29.18
CA TYR A 360 -19.14 -1.65 30.31
C TYR A 360 -17.96 -0.70 30.19
N HIS A 361 -17.50 -0.21 31.33
CA HIS A 361 -16.38 0.72 31.45
C HIS A 361 -15.31 0.16 32.39
N LYS A 362 -14.04 0.39 32.03
CA LYS A 362 -12.85 0.06 32.81
C LYS A 362 -11.80 1.13 32.58
N TRP A 363 -11.08 1.54 33.61
CA TRP A 363 -10.08 2.60 33.48
C TRP A 363 -8.74 2.23 34.10
N PHE A 364 -7.69 2.91 33.64
CA PHE A 364 -6.35 2.86 34.21
C PHE A 364 -6.03 4.17 34.92
N GLN A 365 -5.57 4.09 36.17
CA GLN A 365 -4.96 5.22 36.88
C GLN A 365 -3.99 4.69 37.95
N GLY A 366 -2.74 4.45 37.55
CA GLY A 366 -1.77 3.74 38.40
C GLY A 366 -2.08 2.25 38.61
N GLY A 367 -3.07 1.73 37.86
CA GLY A 367 -3.60 0.38 37.94
C GLY A 367 -4.97 0.30 37.27
N TRP A 368 -5.34 -0.88 36.78
CA TRP A 368 -6.64 -1.13 36.15
C TRP A 368 -7.75 -1.31 37.19
N SER A 369 -8.89 -0.65 36.99
CA SER A 369 -10.11 -0.82 37.79
C SER A 369 -10.78 -2.18 37.56
N GLY A 370 -11.86 -2.48 38.29
CA GLY A 370 -12.84 -3.48 37.86
C GLY A 370 -13.69 -2.99 36.68
N TRP A 371 -14.40 -3.90 36.01
CA TRP A 371 -15.42 -3.54 35.03
C TRP A 371 -16.70 -3.04 35.74
N GLU A 372 -17.22 -1.90 35.33
CA GLU A 372 -18.51 -1.38 35.77
C GLU A 372 -19.51 -1.31 34.61
N SER A 373 -20.80 -1.52 34.88
CA SER A 373 -21.84 -1.40 33.85
C SER A 373 -22.41 0.02 33.83
N LEU A 374 -22.47 0.61 32.64
CA LEU A 374 -23.12 1.90 32.37
C LEU A 374 -24.51 1.73 31.72
N GLY A 375 -25.04 0.50 31.76
CA GLY A 375 -26.37 0.17 31.25
C GLY A 375 -26.50 0.31 29.73
N GLY A 376 -27.69 0.69 29.28
CA GLY A 376 -28.06 0.78 27.86
C GLY A 376 -28.50 -0.55 27.23
N PHE A 377 -28.88 -0.48 25.95
CA PHE A 377 -29.12 -1.62 25.08
C PHE A 377 -28.56 -1.29 23.69
N LEU A 378 -27.35 -1.79 23.42
CA LEU A 378 -26.53 -1.36 22.30
C LEU A 378 -26.40 -2.45 21.23
N THR A 379 -26.44 -2.03 19.97
CA THR A 379 -26.40 -2.88 18.77
C THR A 379 -25.22 -2.58 17.85
N SER A 380 -24.26 -1.78 18.33
CA SER A 380 -22.98 -1.54 17.69
C SER A 380 -21.85 -1.50 18.72
N GLU A 381 -20.63 -1.49 18.20
CA GLU A 381 -19.44 -1.09 18.94
C GLU A 381 -19.58 0.36 19.44
N PRO A 382 -19.00 0.71 20.59
CA PRO A 382 -19.00 2.07 21.09
C PRO A 382 -17.89 2.90 20.40
N ALA A 383 -18.03 4.21 20.44
CA ALA A 383 -16.96 5.16 20.14
C ALA A 383 -16.83 6.14 21.31
N ALA A 384 -15.61 6.43 21.73
CA ALA A 384 -15.35 7.28 22.90
C ALA A 384 -14.31 8.34 22.56
N VAL A 385 -14.50 9.55 23.08
CA VAL A 385 -13.58 10.67 22.89
C VAL A 385 -13.50 11.51 24.15
N SER A 386 -12.38 12.22 24.30
CA SER A 386 -12.24 13.31 25.24
C SER A 386 -11.85 14.58 24.49
N TRP A 387 -12.44 15.71 24.88
CA TRP A 387 -12.06 17.04 24.40
C TRP A 387 -11.45 17.92 25.50
N GLY A 388 -11.33 17.40 26.72
CA GLY A 388 -10.85 18.16 27.87
C GLY A 388 -10.61 17.30 29.11
N ASN A 389 -9.94 17.88 30.09
CA ASN A 389 -9.66 17.18 31.34
C ASN A 389 -10.97 16.82 32.06
N ASN A 390 -11.04 15.58 32.57
CA ASN A 390 -12.20 15.04 33.28
C ASN A 390 -13.48 15.04 32.43
N ARG A 391 -13.35 14.88 31.11
CA ARG A 391 -14.47 14.79 30.18
C ARG A 391 -14.34 13.54 29.31
N ILE A 392 -15.43 12.79 29.20
CA ILE A 392 -15.55 11.69 28.24
C ILE A 392 -16.94 11.75 27.61
N ASP A 393 -17.03 11.52 26.32
CA ASP A 393 -18.28 11.36 25.58
C ASP A 393 -18.26 10.00 24.89
N VAL A 394 -19.33 9.21 25.06
CA VAL A 394 -19.44 7.85 24.52
C VAL A 394 -20.70 7.74 23.66
N PHE A 395 -20.53 7.21 22.45
CA PHE A 395 -21.58 7.06 21.45
C PHE A 395 -21.72 5.59 21.08
N ALA A 396 -22.96 5.15 20.86
CA ALA A 396 -23.25 3.83 20.31
C ALA A 396 -24.61 3.81 19.63
N ARG A 397 -24.85 2.82 18.77
CA ARG A 397 -26.17 2.60 18.18
C ARG A 397 -27.06 1.83 19.16
N GLY A 398 -28.27 2.31 19.38
CA GLY A 398 -29.27 1.65 20.21
C GLY A 398 -30.07 0.56 19.48
N GLY A 399 -30.99 -0.09 20.19
CA GLY A 399 -31.92 -1.08 19.60
C GLY A 399 -32.90 -0.51 18.58
N ASP A 400 -33.10 0.81 18.58
CA ASP A 400 -33.94 1.58 17.66
C ASP A 400 -33.18 2.08 16.42
N ASN A 401 -31.91 1.69 16.26
CA ASN A 401 -30.97 2.20 15.26
C ASN A 401 -30.67 3.71 15.35
N ALA A 402 -31.06 4.39 16.43
CA ALA A 402 -30.64 5.76 16.69
C ALA A 402 -29.23 5.80 17.29
N MET A 403 -28.58 6.95 17.17
CA MET A 403 -27.36 7.23 17.94
C MET A 403 -27.74 7.58 19.37
N TRP A 404 -27.14 6.88 20.33
CA TRP A 404 -27.26 7.14 21.75
C TRP A 404 -25.93 7.64 22.31
N HIS A 405 -26.03 8.56 23.25
CA HIS A 405 -24.89 9.27 23.84
C HIS A 405 -25.01 9.27 25.36
N LEU A 406 -23.89 9.06 26.06
CA LEU A 406 -23.74 9.40 27.47
C LEU A 406 -22.37 10.05 27.69
N TRP A 407 -22.20 10.70 28.83
CA TRP A 407 -20.96 11.40 29.11
C TRP A 407 -20.56 11.41 30.59
N TRP A 408 -19.29 11.75 30.81
CA TRP A 408 -18.67 11.97 32.11
C TRP A 408 -18.18 13.41 32.22
N ASP A 409 -18.47 14.08 33.34
CA ASP A 409 -17.90 15.39 33.74
C ASP A 409 -17.49 15.45 35.22
N GLY A 410 -17.17 14.28 35.79
CA GLY A 410 -17.02 14.07 37.24
C GLY A 410 -18.08 13.11 37.81
N ALA A 411 -19.14 12.89 37.06
CA ALA A 411 -20.10 11.80 37.23
C ALA A 411 -20.61 11.33 35.86
N TRP A 412 -21.08 10.09 35.77
CA TRP A 412 -21.77 9.58 34.59
C TRP A 412 -23.18 10.15 34.51
N HIS A 413 -23.53 10.69 33.35
CA HIS A 413 -24.89 11.11 33.02
C HIS A 413 -25.63 10.00 32.26
N GLY A 414 -26.97 10.05 32.29
CA GLY A 414 -27.81 9.06 31.63
C GLY A 414 -27.74 9.14 30.11
N TRP A 415 -28.16 8.05 29.46
CA TRP A 415 -28.26 7.95 28.01
C TRP A 415 -29.27 8.95 27.43
N GLU A 416 -28.84 9.73 26.44
CA GLU A 416 -29.70 10.55 25.59
C GLU A 416 -29.70 10.05 24.14
N SER A 417 -30.84 10.17 23.46
CA SER A 417 -30.95 9.84 22.04
C SER A 417 -30.65 11.07 21.19
N LEU A 418 -29.74 10.91 20.23
CA LEU A 418 -29.36 11.91 19.24
C LEU A 418 -30.06 11.68 17.88
N GLY A 419 -30.98 10.71 17.84
CA GLY A 419 -31.76 10.34 16.66
C GLY A 419 -30.91 9.70 15.55
N GLY A 420 -31.42 9.76 14.32
CA GLY A 420 -30.77 9.17 13.14
C GLY A 420 -31.18 7.73 12.86
N GLY A 421 -30.75 7.20 11.71
CA GLY A 421 -30.92 5.81 11.30
C GLY A 421 -29.58 5.22 10.90
N LEU A 422 -28.88 4.65 11.88
CA LEU A 422 -27.51 4.18 11.76
C LEU A 422 -27.47 2.74 11.24
N SER A 423 -26.67 2.50 10.21
CA SER A 423 -26.37 1.17 9.68
C SER A 423 -24.95 0.69 10.01
N SER A 424 -24.22 1.43 10.85
CA SER A 424 -22.90 1.09 11.40
C SER A 424 -22.78 1.53 12.87
N GLY A 425 -21.67 1.16 13.53
CA GLY A 425 -21.23 1.86 14.74
C GLY A 425 -20.77 3.29 14.43
N PRO A 426 -20.79 4.21 15.41
CA PRO A 426 -20.28 5.55 15.23
C PRO A 426 -18.75 5.60 15.24
N ALA A 427 -18.20 6.65 14.64
CA ALA A 427 -16.86 7.17 14.91
C ALA A 427 -17.00 8.59 15.46
N VAL A 428 -16.05 9.05 16.26
CA VAL A 428 -16.09 10.39 16.86
C VAL A 428 -14.71 11.01 16.93
N ALA A 429 -14.61 12.30 16.67
CA ALA A 429 -13.40 13.09 16.86
C ALA A 429 -13.70 14.41 17.58
N SER A 430 -12.66 15.00 18.16
CA SER A 430 -12.69 16.34 18.75
C SER A 430 -11.45 17.11 18.33
N TRP A 431 -11.64 18.27 17.70
CA TRP A 431 -10.54 19.17 17.30
C TRP A 431 -10.39 20.40 18.19
N ALA A 432 -11.29 20.61 19.15
CA ALA A 432 -11.19 21.70 20.13
C ALA A 432 -11.93 21.37 21.43
N PRO A 433 -11.61 22.06 22.54
CA PRO A 433 -12.43 21.98 23.74
C PRO A 433 -13.90 22.31 23.45
N ASN A 434 -14.80 21.52 24.04
CA ASN A 434 -16.25 21.65 23.92
C ASN A 434 -16.76 21.49 22.48
N ARG A 435 -16.08 20.63 21.69
CA ARG A 435 -16.44 20.31 20.32
C ARG A 435 -16.39 18.79 20.09
N LEU A 436 -17.44 18.26 19.49
CA LEU A 436 -17.54 16.84 19.14
C LEU A 436 -18.11 16.72 17.73
N ASP A 437 -17.55 15.83 16.92
CA ASP A 437 -18.01 15.54 15.57
C ASP A 437 -18.14 14.02 15.42
N THR A 438 -19.35 13.55 15.10
CA THR A 438 -19.69 12.12 15.02
C THR A 438 -20.02 11.72 13.60
N PHE A 439 -19.58 10.52 13.21
CA PHE A 439 -19.67 10.00 11.85
C PHE A 439 -20.25 8.59 11.85
N VAL A 440 -21.20 8.33 10.96
CA VAL A 440 -21.86 7.04 10.85
C VAL A 440 -22.12 6.71 9.39
N ARG A 441 -22.30 5.43 9.08
CA ARG A 441 -22.97 5.02 7.86
C ARG A 441 -24.49 5.08 8.05
N GLY A 442 -25.18 5.78 7.16
CA GLY A 442 -26.65 5.80 7.10
C GLY A 442 -27.24 4.56 6.43
N ASN A 443 -28.56 4.42 6.45
CA ASN A 443 -29.26 3.33 5.76
C ASN A 443 -29.14 3.40 4.22
N ASP A 444 -28.81 4.57 3.69
CA ASP A 444 -28.49 4.84 2.28
C ASP A 444 -27.03 4.54 1.92
N MET A 445 -26.27 3.96 2.86
CA MET A 445 -24.82 3.71 2.75
C MET A 445 -23.96 4.99 2.68
N ALA A 446 -24.54 6.19 2.82
CA ALA A 446 -23.77 7.43 2.83
C ALA A 446 -23.10 7.68 4.18
N LEU A 447 -22.06 8.52 4.17
CA LEU A 447 -21.46 9.08 5.37
C LEU A 447 -22.37 10.18 5.92
N TRP A 448 -22.80 10.02 7.16
CA TRP A 448 -23.61 11.00 7.88
C TRP A 448 -22.84 11.58 9.05
N HIS A 449 -23.01 12.88 9.26
CA HIS A 449 -22.30 13.66 10.25
C HIS A 449 -23.28 14.40 11.18
N LYS A 450 -22.96 14.43 12.47
CA LYS A 450 -23.66 15.22 13.49
C LYS A 450 -22.65 15.73 14.51
N TRP A 451 -22.78 16.98 14.94
CA TRP A 451 -21.78 17.60 15.81
C TRP A 451 -22.39 18.41 16.95
N TRP A 452 -21.63 18.53 18.04
CA TRP A 452 -21.86 19.45 19.14
C TRP A 452 -20.99 20.69 18.95
N ASP A 453 -21.57 21.88 18.95
CA ASP A 453 -20.83 23.11 18.68
C ASP A 453 -20.45 23.93 19.92
N GLY A 454 -20.59 23.33 21.09
CA GLY A 454 -20.37 23.98 22.38
C GLY A 454 -21.64 24.44 23.07
N ALA A 455 -22.78 24.47 22.37
CA ALA A 455 -24.07 24.87 22.93
C ALA A 455 -25.21 23.90 22.60
N ALA A 456 -25.22 23.31 21.40
CA ALA A 456 -26.25 22.37 20.99
C ALA A 456 -25.75 21.34 19.98
N TRP A 457 -26.39 20.16 19.97
CA TRP A 457 -26.27 19.21 18.89
C TRP A 457 -26.92 19.77 17.62
N ARG A 458 -26.16 19.83 16.53
CA ARG A 458 -26.67 20.27 15.22
C ARG A 458 -27.39 19.14 14.49
N GLY A 459 -28.10 19.47 13.41
CA GLY A 459 -28.84 18.49 12.62
C GLY A 459 -27.92 17.45 11.97
N TRP A 460 -28.48 16.31 11.59
CA TRP A 460 -27.76 15.34 10.76
C TRP A 460 -27.54 15.93 9.36
N GLU A 461 -26.32 15.85 8.86
CA GLU A 461 -25.96 16.20 7.48
C GLU A 461 -25.34 15.01 6.77
N SER A 462 -25.66 14.84 5.49
CA SER A 462 -25.00 13.85 4.64
C SER A 462 -23.76 14.46 4.03
N LEU A 463 -22.65 13.74 4.09
CA LEU A 463 -21.37 14.11 3.49
C LEU A 463 -21.10 13.35 2.17
N GLY A 464 -22.08 12.59 1.67
CA GLY A 464 -21.95 11.77 0.46
C GLY A 464 -21.29 10.42 0.71
N GLY A 465 -20.62 9.88 -0.30
CA GLY A 465 -19.93 8.58 -0.25
C GLY A 465 -20.83 7.36 -0.29
N VAL A 466 -20.21 6.20 -0.48
CA VAL A 466 -20.85 4.88 -0.37
C VAL A 466 -19.97 3.95 0.45
N LEU A 467 -20.29 3.81 1.73
CA LEU A 467 -19.52 3.09 2.73
C LEU A 467 -19.91 1.61 2.77
N THR A 468 -18.93 0.73 2.73
CA THR A 468 -19.14 -0.71 2.91
C THR A 468 -19.06 -1.15 4.38
N ASP A 469 -18.48 -0.33 5.27
CA ASP A 469 -18.37 -0.57 6.71
C ASP A 469 -18.36 0.75 7.53
N ALA A 470 -18.22 0.66 8.86
CA ALA A 470 -18.15 1.79 9.79
C ALA A 470 -16.93 2.72 9.51
N PRO A 471 -17.10 4.04 9.61
CA PRO A 471 -15.98 4.98 9.43
C PRO A 471 -14.97 4.93 10.59
N ALA A 472 -13.83 5.60 10.40
CA ALA A 472 -12.89 6.05 11.43
C ALA A 472 -12.86 7.58 11.40
N ALA A 473 -12.66 8.24 12.54
CA ALA A 473 -12.48 9.69 12.59
C ALA A 473 -11.39 10.04 13.60
N GLU A 474 -10.49 10.94 13.20
CA GLU A 474 -9.37 11.39 14.02
C GLU A 474 -9.18 12.90 13.88
N SER A 475 -8.66 13.55 14.92
CA SER A 475 -8.22 14.94 14.86
C SER A 475 -6.79 15.04 15.37
N TRP A 476 -5.88 15.51 14.53
CA TRP A 476 -4.49 15.78 14.89
C TRP A 476 -4.19 17.26 15.16
N GLY A 477 -5.19 18.14 15.06
CA GLY A 477 -4.99 19.57 15.31
C GLY A 477 -6.28 20.40 15.31
N PRO A 478 -6.19 21.67 15.74
CA PRO A 478 -7.33 22.57 15.74
C PRO A 478 -7.96 22.71 14.34
N ASN A 479 -9.29 22.68 14.29
CA ASN A 479 -10.07 22.80 13.05
C ASN A 479 -9.78 21.72 12.01
N ARG A 480 -9.29 20.54 12.42
CA ARG A 480 -8.99 19.44 11.51
C ARG A 480 -9.62 18.13 11.98
N ILE A 481 -10.36 17.51 11.07
CA ILE A 481 -10.85 16.14 11.23
C ILE A 481 -10.51 15.39 9.95
N ASP A 482 -10.03 14.17 10.08
CA ASP A 482 -9.82 13.23 8.97
C ASP A 482 -10.74 12.03 9.19
N VAL A 483 -11.52 11.68 8.18
CA VAL A 483 -12.48 10.58 8.19
C VAL A 483 -12.09 9.55 7.14
N PHE A 484 -11.93 8.30 7.56
CA PHE A 484 -11.53 7.19 6.72
C PHE A 484 -12.63 6.13 6.67
N TYR A 485 -12.88 5.55 5.50
CA TYR A 485 -13.89 4.48 5.38
C TYR A 485 -13.64 3.59 4.16
N PRO A 486 -14.04 2.31 4.20
CA PRO A 486 -13.97 1.45 3.04
C PRO A 486 -15.09 1.77 2.04
N GLY A 487 -14.74 1.90 0.76
CA GLY A 487 -15.68 2.13 -0.33
C GLY A 487 -16.14 0.84 -1.01
N GLN A 488 -16.96 0.98 -2.05
CA GLN A 488 -17.48 -0.17 -2.84
C GLN A 488 -16.40 -0.95 -3.59
N ASN A 489 -15.27 -0.30 -3.88
CA ASN A 489 -14.08 -0.90 -4.49
C ASN A 489 -13.14 -1.57 -3.47
N PHE A 490 -13.54 -1.64 -2.20
CA PHE A 490 -12.71 -2.09 -1.07
C PHE A 490 -11.48 -1.22 -0.79
N HIS A 491 -11.34 -0.08 -1.48
CA HIS A 491 -10.29 0.89 -1.19
C HIS A 491 -10.62 1.72 0.03
N MET A 492 -9.58 2.28 0.64
CA MET A 492 -9.72 3.27 1.70
C MET A 492 -10.03 4.64 1.07
N TRP A 493 -11.18 5.19 1.41
CA TRP A 493 -11.58 6.53 1.04
C TRP A 493 -11.36 7.48 2.20
N HIS A 494 -11.07 8.73 1.87
CA HIS A 494 -10.71 9.76 2.81
C HIS A 494 -11.48 11.06 2.52
N LYS A 495 -12.00 11.69 3.58
CA LYS A 495 -12.54 13.05 3.58
C LYS A 495 -12.02 13.79 4.80
N TRP A 496 -11.85 15.10 4.69
CA TRP A 496 -11.37 15.91 5.80
C TRP A 496 -12.09 17.24 5.93
N TRP A 497 -12.10 17.77 7.15
CA TRP A 497 -12.50 19.13 7.47
C TRP A 497 -11.27 20.02 7.63
N ASP A 498 -11.28 21.22 7.03
CA ASP A 498 -10.14 22.15 7.06
C ASP A 498 -10.38 23.43 7.89
N GLY A 499 -11.48 23.47 8.64
CA GLY A 499 -11.90 24.65 9.41
C GLY A 499 -12.96 25.50 8.72
N ALA A 500 -13.19 25.28 7.42
CA ALA A 500 -14.21 26.00 6.66
C ALA A 500 -15.11 25.07 5.86
N HIS A 501 -14.56 24.00 5.27
CA HIS A 501 -15.31 23.10 4.40
C HIS A 501 -14.86 21.64 4.56
N TRP A 502 -15.77 20.73 4.21
CA TRP A 502 -15.45 19.34 3.95
C TRP A 502 -14.84 19.20 2.56
N SER A 503 -13.77 18.41 2.44
CA SER A 503 -13.12 18.09 1.18
C SER A 503 -14.01 17.24 0.25
N GLY A 504 -13.58 17.11 -1.00
CA GLY A 504 -14.00 16.00 -1.86
C GLY A 504 -13.55 14.64 -1.30
N GLU A 505 -14.02 13.57 -1.93
CA GLU A 505 -13.56 12.21 -1.62
C GLU A 505 -12.20 11.95 -2.28
N GLU A 506 -11.26 11.44 -1.50
CA GLU A 506 -9.93 11.03 -1.95
C GLU A 506 -9.80 9.50 -1.82
N ASP A 507 -9.52 8.81 -2.93
CA ASP A 507 -9.23 7.37 -2.94
C ASP A 507 -7.74 7.17 -2.59
N LEU A 508 -7.47 6.63 -1.40
CA LEU A 508 -6.13 6.33 -0.91
C LEU A 508 -5.66 4.92 -1.33
N GLY A 509 -6.47 4.17 -2.07
CA GLY A 509 -6.19 2.81 -2.51
C GLY A 509 -6.15 1.80 -1.36
N GLY A 510 -5.43 0.70 -1.59
CA GLY A 510 -5.37 -0.44 -0.66
C GLY A 510 -6.62 -1.34 -0.74
N VAL A 511 -6.56 -2.52 -0.15
CA VAL A 511 -7.74 -3.37 0.05
C VAL A 511 -7.90 -3.54 1.55
N LEU A 512 -8.94 -2.94 2.13
CA LEU A 512 -9.21 -3.06 3.56
C LEU A 512 -9.92 -4.39 3.83
N SER A 513 -9.24 -5.33 4.51
CA SER A 513 -9.85 -6.55 5.04
C SER A 513 -10.47 -6.38 6.43
N SER A 514 -10.32 -5.19 7.03
CA SER A 514 -10.87 -4.80 8.33
C SER A 514 -10.95 -3.27 8.47
N GLY A 515 -11.67 -2.78 9.48
CA GLY A 515 -11.68 -1.35 9.82
C GLY A 515 -10.34 -0.86 10.39
N VAL A 516 -10.10 0.46 10.32
CA VAL A 516 -8.82 1.11 10.63
C VAL A 516 -8.82 1.78 12.02
N GLY A 517 -8.00 1.36 12.97
CA GLY A 517 -7.74 2.16 14.18
C GLY A 517 -6.78 3.32 13.86
N THR A 518 -7.00 4.50 14.43
CA THR A 518 -6.11 5.66 14.27
C THR A 518 -5.69 6.21 15.63
N SER A 519 -4.54 6.89 15.68
CA SER A 519 -4.10 7.69 16.83
C SER A 519 -3.13 8.78 16.38
N SER A 520 -3.09 9.90 17.10
CA SER A 520 -2.08 10.95 16.95
C SER A 520 -1.52 11.32 18.32
N TRP A 521 -0.19 11.44 18.44
CA TRP A 521 0.48 11.84 19.68
C TRP A 521 1.34 13.11 19.53
N ALA A 522 1.40 13.68 18.33
CA ALA A 522 2.09 14.94 18.05
C ALA A 522 1.54 15.60 16.78
N ALA A 523 1.77 16.91 16.63
CA ALA A 523 1.42 17.63 15.42
C ALA A 523 2.09 16.98 14.20
N ASN A 524 1.30 16.66 13.18
CA ASN A 524 1.71 15.96 11.95
C ASN A 524 2.15 14.50 12.13
N ARG A 525 1.75 13.84 13.22
CA ARG A 525 1.95 12.41 13.42
C ARG A 525 0.62 11.69 13.32
N LEU A 526 0.53 10.71 12.42
CA LEU A 526 -0.62 9.81 12.35
C LEU A 526 -0.14 8.35 12.41
N ASP A 527 -0.72 7.58 13.31
CA ASP A 527 -0.53 6.15 13.46
C ASP A 527 -1.84 5.44 13.07
N THR A 528 -1.73 4.41 12.23
CA THR A 528 -2.85 3.61 11.73
C THR A 528 -2.63 2.14 12.08
N PHE A 529 -3.69 1.47 12.50
CA PHE A 529 -3.70 0.08 12.95
C PHE A 529 -4.78 -0.70 12.19
N VAL A 530 -4.45 -1.88 11.69
CA VAL A 530 -5.41 -2.73 10.96
C VAL A 530 -5.25 -4.19 11.37
N MET A 531 -6.31 -4.98 11.18
CA MET A 531 -6.22 -6.44 11.23
C MET A 531 -5.89 -6.97 9.83
N GLY A 532 -4.77 -7.68 9.72
CA GLY A 532 -4.33 -8.33 8.48
C GLY A 532 -5.16 -9.57 8.14
N THR A 533 -4.96 -10.12 6.93
CA THR A 533 -5.67 -11.33 6.46
C THR A 533 -5.31 -12.60 7.24
N ASP A 534 -4.22 -12.57 7.98
CA ASP A 534 -3.73 -13.59 8.93
C ASP A 534 -4.28 -13.40 10.35
N SER A 535 -5.18 -12.43 10.55
CA SER A 535 -5.73 -12.04 11.86
C SER A 535 -4.70 -11.44 12.83
N HIS A 536 -3.51 -11.06 12.35
CA HIS A 536 -2.54 -10.30 13.13
C HIS A 536 -2.85 -8.80 13.11
N MET A 537 -2.30 -8.06 14.07
CA MET A 537 -2.35 -6.60 14.09
C MET A 537 -1.15 -6.01 13.37
N TYR A 538 -1.41 -5.11 12.44
CA TYR A 538 -0.39 -4.37 11.74
C TYR A 538 -0.47 -2.87 12.08
N HIS A 539 0.69 -2.24 12.22
CA HIS A 539 0.85 -0.81 12.50
C HIS A 539 1.63 -0.12 11.38
N LYS A 540 1.17 1.05 10.95
CA LYS A 540 1.84 1.93 10.00
C LYS A 540 1.71 3.36 10.47
N TRP A 541 2.73 4.19 10.24
CA TRP A 541 2.73 5.56 10.74
C TRP A 541 3.35 6.56 9.78
N PHE A 542 2.96 7.83 9.92
CA PHE A 542 3.43 8.98 9.14
C PHE A 542 4.32 9.91 9.97
N ASP A 543 5.47 10.33 9.42
CA ASP A 543 6.41 11.30 10.02
C ASP A 543 6.74 12.47 9.08
#